data_AF-A0A4Y8JSL5-F1
#
_entry.id   AF-A0A4Y8JSL5-F1
#
_cell.length_a   1.000
_cell.length_b   1.000
_cell.length_c   1.000
_cell.angle_alpha   90.00
_cell.angle_beta   90.00
_cell.angle_gamma   90.00
#
_symmetry.space_group_name_H-M   'P 1'
#
loop_
_entity.id
_entity.type
_entity.pdbx_description
1 polymer ?
#
loop_
_entity_poly.entity_id
_entity_poly.type
_entity_poly.pdbx_seq_one_letter_code
_entity_poly.pdbx_strand_id
1 'polypeptide(L)'
;MTKALNYLLDAVDKLSQPRTTAAIQANDAGITCTSSVEHEPLLAQLRAAIVGGIGSHAGSSPGNERIPFDAGALELYDRIEAEISEWFTIRLEQPVYLTPEQTLRQWYIAYHSDRTAGNVTDEAYQEKVRTLEGWARSIVAKFDPPRTLELTIALREPDTTVVRKYGEVVKDDAGNPVRKVKLDPITKKPLTRIARHLPAACPECEATIAHNPKTGDQTFALILEYHDDALDTVADAAAICRSCEATWVGGVRVRALALHIEGQETLLNTPKEALDMALI
;
A
#
# COMPACT_ATOMS: atom_id res chain seq x y z
N MET A 1 16.58 7.68 -25.21
CA MET A 1 15.17 7.24 -25.41
C MET A 1 14.99 5.72 -25.41
N THR A 2 15.93 4.92 -24.89
CA THR A 2 15.85 3.44 -24.87
C THR A 2 14.97 2.87 -23.75
N LYS A 3 14.71 3.62 -22.67
CA LYS A 3 13.90 3.14 -21.53
C LYS A 3 12.42 2.88 -21.88
N ALA A 4 11.87 3.59 -22.86
CA ALA A 4 10.45 3.49 -23.21
C ALA A 4 10.08 2.20 -23.98
N LEU A 5 11.07 1.55 -24.60
CA LEU A 5 10.85 0.34 -25.40
C LEU A 5 10.69 -0.93 -24.54
N ASN A 6 11.05 -0.89 -23.26
CA ASN A 6 11.07 -2.10 -22.44
C ASN A 6 9.88 -2.26 -21.48
N TYR A 7 8.99 -1.26 -21.35
CA TYR A 7 7.87 -1.37 -20.39
C TYR A 7 6.96 -2.59 -20.62
N LEU A 8 6.68 -2.94 -21.88
CA LEU A 8 5.87 -4.12 -22.18
C LEU A 8 6.62 -5.42 -21.88
N LEU A 9 7.92 -5.48 -22.20
CA LEU A 9 8.74 -6.64 -21.88
C LEU A 9 8.83 -6.82 -20.37
N ASP A 10 9.09 -5.74 -19.62
CA ASP A 10 9.15 -5.75 -18.16
C ASP A 10 7.82 -6.25 -17.56
N ALA A 11 6.68 -5.82 -18.11
CA ALA A 11 5.36 -6.29 -17.66
C ALA A 11 5.11 -7.77 -17.99
N VAL A 12 5.52 -8.24 -19.18
CA VAL A 12 5.44 -9.66 -19.57
C VAL A 12 6.38 -10.51 -18.72
N ASP A 13 7.60 -10.07 -18.48
CA ASP A 13 8.60 -10.78 -17.68
C ASP A 13 8.15 -10.88 -16.21
N LYS A 14 7.59 -9.81 -15.63
CA LYS A 14 6.97 -9.86 -14.29
C LYS A 14 5.92 -10.96 -14.16
N LEU A 15 5.13 -11.20 -15.20
CA LEU A 15 4.07 -12.21 -15.18
C LEU A 15 4.57 -13.63 -15.49
N SER A 16 5.63 -13.76 -16.30
CA SER A 16 6.02 -15.02 -16.95
C SER A 16 7.43 -15.54 -16.64
N GLN A 17 8.31 -14.77 -15.98
CA GLN A 17 9.63 -15.25 -15.54
C GLN A 17 9.72 -15.36 -14.02
N PRO A 18 10.58 -16.27 -13.52
CA PRO A 18 11.05 -16.20 -12.16
C PRO A 18 11.66 -14.82 -11.88
N ARG A 19 11.39 -14.28 -10.70
CA ARG A 19 11.90 -12.98 -10.27
C ARG A 19 12.65 -13.11 -8.98
N THR A 20 13.68 -12.30 -8.82
CA THR A 20 14.45 -12.23 -7.59
C THR A 20 14.07 -10.97 -6.83
N THR A 21 13.67 -11.12 -5.58
CA THR A 21 13.38 -9.99 -4.68
C THR A 21 14.31 -10.02 -3.49
N ALA A 22 14.56 -8.85 -2.90
CA ALA A 22 15.32 -8.75 -1.67
C ALA A 22 14.36 -8.94 -0.50
N ALA A 23 14.47 -10.05 0.23
CA ALA A 23 13.69 -10.29 1.44
C ALA A 23 14.52 -9.93 2.68
N ILE A 24 13.93 -9.15 3.58
CA ILE A 24 14.52 -8.89 4.90
C ILE A 24 14.16 -10.07 5.80
N GLN A 25 15.16 -10.84 6.22
CA GLN A 25 15.00 -11.95 7.14
C GLN A 25 15.63 -11.59 8.48
N ALA A 26 14.86 -11.72 9.56
CA ALA A 26 15.39 -11.65 10.92
C ALA A 26 15.81 -13.07 11.36
N ASN A 27 17.04 -13.23 11.82
CA ASN A 27 17.45 -14.50 12.43
C ASN A 27 17.00 -14.59 13.91
N ASP A 28 17.16 -15.75 14.53
CA ASP A 28 16.79 -15.99 15.94
C ASP A 28 17.51 -15.04 16.93
N ALA A 29 18.60 -14.40 16.51
CA ALA A 29 19.35 -13.42 17.28
C ALA A 29 18.83 -11.97 17.12
N GLY A 30 17.76 -11.76 16.34
CA GLY A 30 17.18 -10.44 16.06
C GLY A 30 18.00 -9.59 15.07
N ILE A 31 18.98 -10.17 14.38
CA ILE A 31 19.75 -9.49 13.34
C ILE A 31 18.98 -9.59 12.03
N THR A 32 18.74 -8.44 11.39
CA THR A 32 18.12 -8.35 10.07
C THR A 32 19.19 -8.48 8.98
N CYS A 33 19.02 -9.47 8.10
CA CYS A 33 19.84 -9.66 6.91
C CYS A 33 18.96 -9.51 5.67
N THR A 34 19.48 -8.87 4.63
CA THR A 34 18.82 -8.84 3.31
C THR A 34 19.32 -10.03 2.50
N SER A 35 18.44 -10.99 2.23
CA SER A 35 18.75 -12.15 1.38
C SER A 35 17.96 -12.07 0.08
N SER A 36 18.60 -12.48 -1.00
CA SER A 36 17.97 -12.62 -2.31
C SER A 36 17.08 -13.86 -2.33
N VAL A 37 15.77 -13.69 -2.55
CA VAL A 37 14.80 -14.80 -2.66
C VAL A 37 14.33 -14.90 -4.11
N GLU A 38 14.43 -16.09 -4.68
CA GLU A 38 13.87 -16.38 -5.99
C GLU A 38 12.40 -16.77 -5.84
N HIS A 39 11.54 -16.09 -6.60
CA HIS A 39 10.11 -16.36 -6.68
C HIS A 39 9.77 -16.90 -8.07
N GLU A 40 8.84 -17.84 -8.11
CA GLU A 40 8.24 -18.31 -9.36
C GLU A 40 7.55 -17.17 -10.13
N PRO A 41 7.26 -17.32 -11.43
CA PRO A 41 6.43 -16.38 -12.18
C PRO A 41 5.11 -16.07 -11.47
N LEU A 42 4.60 -14.84 -11.56
CA LEU A 42 3.35 -14.45 -10.89
C LEU A 42 2.16 -15.32 -11.31
N LEU A 43 2.06 -15.68 -12.59
CA LEU A 43 0.99 -16.58 -13.07
C LEU A 43 1.14 -18.00 -12.51
N ALA A 44 2.38 -18.48 -12.34
CA ALA A 44 2.64 -19.78 -11.72
C ALA A 44 2.26 -19.78 -10.23
N GLN A 45 2.59 -18.70 -9.50
CA GLN A 45 2.16 -18.50 -8.12
C GLN A 45 0.63 -18.48 -8.01
N LEU A 46 -0.05 -17.73 -8.89
CA LEU A 46 -1.52 -17.67 -8.93
C LEU A 46 -2.14 -19.05 -9.17
N ARG A 47 -1.60 -19.82 -10.11
CA ARG A 47 -2.03 -21.20 -10.37
C ARG A 47 -1.79 -22.12 -9.17
N ALA A 48 -0.64 -22.00 -8.51
CA ALA A 48 -0.32 -22.79 -7.32
C ALA A 48 -1.30 -22.49 -6.16
N ALA A 49 -1.74 -21.24 -6.02
CA ALA A 49 -2.74 -20.84 -5.03
C ALA A 49 -4.11 -21.49 -5.28
N ILE A 50 -4.53 -21.63 -6.54
CA ILE A 50 -5.81 -22.25 -6.93
C ILE A 50 -5.86 -23.73 -6.56
N VAL A 51 -4.76 -24.46 -6.82
CA VAL A 51 -4.69 -25.91 -6.55
C VAL A 51 -4.64 -26.21 -5.05
N GLY A 52 -4.55 -25.18 -4.20
CA GLY A 52 -4.45 -25.34 -2.75
C GLY A 52 -3.09 -25.94 -2.37
N GLY A 53 -2.02 -25.43 -3.00
CA GLY A 53 -0.65 -25.90 -2.84
C GLY A 53 -0.31 -26.28 -1.40
N ILE A 54 -0.32 -27.60 -1.18
CA ILE A 54 0.06 -28.26 0.06
C ILE A 54 1.54 -27.96 0.30
N GLY A 55 1.81 -26.91 1.08
CA GLY A 55 3.09 -26.65 1.74
C GLY A 55 4.22 -26.14 0.85
N SER A 56 4.47 -24.82 0.87
CA SER A 56 5.85 -24.31 0.71
C SER A 56 6.09 -22.86 1.14
N HIS A 57 5.18 -22.23 1.91
CA HIS A 57 5.51 -20.97 2.56
C HIS A 57 5.98 -21.24 3.99
N ALA A 58 7.25 -20.93 4.22
CA ALA A 58 7.97 -21.11 5.47
C ALA A 58 7.33 -20.30 6.60
N GLY A 59 6.35 -20.91 7.26
CA GLY A 59 5.62 -20.28 8.35
C GLY A 59 4.78 -21.32 9.06
N SER A 60 5.36 -21.86 10.13
CA SER A 60 4.77 -22.66 11.21
C SER A 60 3.28 -22.40 11.52
N SER A 61 2.35 -22.89 10.68
CA SER A 61 0.96 -23.10 11.07
C SER A 61 0.77 -24.59 11.39
N PRO A 62 0.52 -24.96 12.66
CA PRO A 62 0.36 -26.36 13.06
C PRO A 62 -0.84 -26.97 12.32
N GLY A 63 -0.56 -28.09 11.65
CA GLY A 63 -1.45 -28.69 10.66
C GLY A 63 -2.79 -29.14 11.23
N ASN A 64 -3.87 -28.65 10.65
CA ASN A 64 -4.99 -29.49 10.17
C ASN A 64 -6.05 -28.72 9.35
N GLU A 65 -5.90 -27.44 9.09
CA GLU A 65 -6.82 -26.73 8.19
C GLU A 65 -6.38 -26.93 6.75
N ARG A 66 -7.13 -27.78 6.03
CA ARG A 66 -7.10 -27.82 4.56
C ARG A 66 -7.39 -26.39 4.08
N ILE A 67 -6.39 -25.75 3.48
CA ILE A 67 -6.55 -24.39 2.96
C ILE A 67 -7.70 -24.42 1.95
N PRO A 68 -8.77 -23.65 2.20
CA PRO A 68 -9.89 -23.55 1.28
C PRO A 68 -9.41 -22.97 -0.05
N PHE A 69 -9.88 -23.58 -1.13
CA PHE A 69 -9.77 -23.08 -2.49
C PHE A 69 -10.00 -21.55 -2.56
N ASP A 70 -9.00 -20.78 -3.03
CA ASP A 70 -9.16 -19.32 -3.24
C ASP A 70 -9.96 -19.09 -4.54
N ALA A 71 -11.28 -18.97 -4.40
CA ALA A 71 -12.17 -18.70 -5.53
C ALA A 71 -11.83 -17.39 -6.27
N GLY A 72 -11.30 -16.39 -5.56
CA GLY A 72 -10.88 -15.15 -6.20
C GLY A 72 -9.59 -15.30 -7.00
N ALA A 73 -8.69 -16.19 -6.61
CA ALA A 73 -7.51 -16.52 -7.40
C ALA A 73 -7.89 -17.25 -8.69
N LEU A 74 -8.84 -18.19 -8.62
CA LEU A 74 -9.37 -18.87 -9.81
C LEU A 74 -9.98 -17.86 -10.79
N GLU A 75 -10.90 -17.01 -10.31
CA GLU A 75 -11.57 -16.05 -11.18
C GLU A 75 -10.56 -15.09 -11.86
N LEU A 76 -9.54 -14.65 -11.12
CA LEU A 76 -8.49 -13.81 -11.68
C LEU A 76 -7.67 -14.55 -12.73
N TYR A 77 -7.30 -15.81 -12.47
CA TYR A 77 -6.53 -16.62 -13.40
C TYR A 77 -7.30 -16.90 -14.69
N ASP A 78 -8.57 -17.34 -14.60
CA ASP A 78 -9.42 -17.64 -15.75
C ASP A 78 -9.60 -16.41 -16.64
N ARG A 79 -9.77 -15.23 -16.03
CA ARG A 79 -9.87 -13.95 -16.75
C ARG A 79 -8.60 -13.63 -17.53
N ILE A 80 -7.44 -13.76 -16.88
CA ILE A 80 -6.14 -13.49 -17.52
C ILE A 80 -5.88 -14.50 -18.64
N GLU A 81 -6.14 -15.79 -18.40
CA GLU A 81 -5.98 -16.85 -19.40
C GLU A 81 -6.86 -16.60 -20.63
N ALA A 82 -8.13 -16.23 -20.44
CA ALA A 82 -9.04 -15.90 -21.52
C ALA A 82 -8.55 -14.72 -22.36
N GLU A 83 -8.14 -13.61 -21.73
CA GLU A 83 -7.64 -12.43 -22.44
C GLU A 83 -6.33 -12.70 -23.20
N ILE A 84 -5.37 -13.43 -22.60
CA ILE A 84 -4.12 -13.80 -23.27
C ILE A 84 -4.41 -14.70 -24.48
N SER A 85 -5.30 -15.68 -24.31
CA SER A 85 -5.69 -16.61 -25.38
C SER A 85 -6.38 -15.89 -26.54
N GLU A 86 -7.24 -14.91 -26.25
CA GLU A 86 -7.85 -14.05 -27.26
C GLU A 86 -6.79 -13.24 -28.02
N TRP A 87 -5.89 -12.57 -27.31
CA TRP A 87 -4.83 -11.75 -27.93
C TRP A 87 -3.89 -12.56 -28.82
N PHE A 88 -3.63 -13.80 -28.42
CA PHE A 88 -2.84 -14.77 -29.17
C PHE A 88 -3.58 -15.24 -30.43
N THR A 89 -4.85 -15.65 -30.29
CA THR A 89 -5.67 -16.18 -31.38
C THR A 89 -5.85 -15.15 -32.50
N ILE A 90 -6.08 -13.89 -32.15
CA ILE A 90 -6.21 -12.77 -33.10
C ILE A 90 -4.97 -12.63 -34.00
N ARG A 91 -3.79 -13.07 -33.54
CA ARG A 91 -2.52 -12.83 -34.25
C ARG A 91 -1.95 -14.07 -34.93
N LEU A 92 -2.10 -15.24 -34.31
CA LEU A 92 -1.38 -16.44 -34.72
C LEU A 92 -2.29 -17.53 -35.29
N GLU A 93 -3.61 -17.31 -35.33
CA GLU A 93 -4.65 -18.14 -35.98
C GLU A 93 -4.65 -19.63 -35.59
N GLN A 94 -3.83 -20.05 -34.61
CA GLN A 94 -3.70 -21.43 -34.18
C GLN A 94 -3.90 -21.54 -32.67
N PRO A 95 -4.75 -22.46 -32.21
CA PRO A 95 -4.82 -22.78 -30.79
C PRO A 95 -3.52 -23.49 -30.38
N VAL A 96 -2.92 -23.05 -29.28
CA VAL A 96 -1.73 -23.71 -28.73
C VAL A 96 -2.03 -24.23 -27.35
N TYR A 97 -1.69 -25.49 -27.10
CA TYR A 97 -1.75 -26.13 -25.79
C TYR A 97 -0.55 -25.72 -24.93
N LEU A 98 -0.40 -24.41 -24.68
CA LEU A 98 0.65 -23.83 -23.86
C LEU A 98 0.08 -23.38 -22.52
N THR A 99 0.94 -23.24 -21.52
CA THR A 99 0.55 -22.55 -20.28
C THR A 99 0.37 -21.05 -20.56
N PRO A 100 -0.43 -20.32 -19.76
CA PRO A 100 -0.63 -18.88 -19.97
C PRO A 100 0.68 -18.07 -20.02
N GLU A 101 1.70 -18.45 -19.24
CA GLU A 101 3.03 -17.81 -19.27
C GLU A 101 3.70 -17.95 -20.64
N GLN A 102 3.62 -19.14 -21.22
CA GLN A 102 4.19 -19.45 -22.53
C GLN A 102 3.40 -18.76 -23.65
N THR A 103 2.07 -18.81 -23.59
CA THR A 103 1.18 -18.11 -24.54
C THR A 103 1.45 -16.61 -24.52
N LEU A 104 1.60 -16.00 -23.34
CA LEU A 104 1.90 -14.58 -23.19
C LEU A 104 3.25 -14.20 -23.81
N ARG A 105 4.29 -15.03 -23.63
CA ARG A 105 5.60 -14.80 -24.26
C ARG A 105 5.55 -14.89 -25.77
N GLN A 106 4.87 -15.90 -26.31
CA GLN A 106 4.73 -16.06 -27.75
C GLN A 106 3.92 -14.91 -28.37
N TRP A 107 2.85 -14.49 -27.69
CA TRP A 107 2.11 -13.28 -28.05
C TRP A 107 3.01 -12.05 -28.08
N TYR A 108 3.83 -11.84 -27.05
CA TYR A 108 4.74 -10.69 -26.98
C TYR A 108 5.71 -10.64 -28.16
N ILE A 109 6.29 -11.77 -28.57
CA ILE A 109 7.21 -11.83 -29.72
C ILE A 109 6.50 -11.37 -31.00
N ALA A 110 5.30 -11.89 -31.27
CA ALA A 110 4.50 -11.51 -32.43
C ALA A 110 4.09 -10.02 -32.37
N TYR A 111 3.57 -9.57 -31.22
CA TYR A 111 3.12 -8.20 -31.02
C TYR A 111 4.26 -7.17 -31.11
N HIS A 112 5.44 -7.51 -30.60
CA HIS A 112 6.62 -6.67 -30.72
C HIS A 112 7.06 -6.55 -32.17
N SER A 113 7.04 -7.66 -32.93
CA SER A 113 7.32 -7.64 -34.37
C SER A 113 6.35 -6.71 -35.12
N ASP A 114 5.05 -6.80 -34.85
CA ASP A 114 4.04 -5.91 -35.44
C ASP A 114 4.28 -4.44 -35.09
N ARG A 115 4.69 -4.15 -33.86
CA ARG A 115 5.04 -2.80 -33.45
C ARG A 115 6.25 -2.27 -34.20
N THR A 116 7.30 -3.07 -34.34
CA THR A 116 8.50 -2.66 -35.11
C THR A 116 8.20 -2.43 -36.59
N ALA A 117 7.19 -3.12 -37.14
CA ALA A 117 6.69 -2.91 -38.49
C ALA A 117 5.76 -1.67 -38.62
N GLY A 118 5.38 -1.02 -37.52
CA GLY A 118 4.47 0.14 -37.52
C GLY A 118 2.99 -0.22 -37.58
N ASN A 119 2.63 -1.50 -37.39
CA ASN A 119 1.24 -1.97 -37.42
C ASN A 119 0.48 -1.72 -36.11
N VAL A 120 1.19 -1.32 -35.05
CA VAL A 120 0.63 -1.09 -33.71
C VAL A 120 0.83 0.37 -33.33
N THR A 121 -0.26 1.06 -33.01
CA THR A 121 -0.21 2.44 -32.52
C THR A 121 0.36 2.51 -31.12
N ASP A 122 0.95 3.66 -30.75
CA ASP A 122 1.46 3.86 -29.39
C ASP A 122 0.36 3.77 -28.33
N GLU A 123 -0.87 4.19 -28.66
CA GLU A 123 -2.02 4.07 -27.76
C GLU A 123 -2.38 2.62 -27.46
N ALA A 124 -2.46 1.77 -28.50
CA ALA A 124 -2.71 0.34 -28.33
C ALA A 124 -1.59 -0.34 -27.51
N TYR A 125 -0.34 0.09 -27.71
CA TYR A 125 0.78 -0.41 -26.91
C TYR A 125 0.64 -0.04 -25.43
N GLN A 126 0.34 1.24 -25.12
CA GLN A 126 0.16 1.71 -23.75
C GLN A 126 -1.05 1.06 -23.07
N GLU A 127 -2.11 0.76 -23.81
CA GLU A 127 -3.23 -0.04 -23.30
C GLU A 127 -2.76 -1.42 -22.82
N LYS A 128 -2.00 -2.16 -23.65
CA LYS A 128 -1.50 -3.49 -23.25
C LYS A 128 -0.54 -3.45 -22.07
N VAL A 129 0.33 -2.44 -21.99
CA VAL A 129 1.18 -2.23 -20.81
C VAL A 129 0.33 -2.04 -19.56
N ARG A 130 -0.67 -1.15 -19.60
CA ARG A 130 -1.56 -0.88 -18.45
C ARG A 130 -2.33 -2.14 -18.02
N THR A 131 -2.82 -2.93 -18.95
CA THR A 131 -3.53 -4.18 -18.64
C THR A 131 -2.60 -5.18 -17.93
N LEU A 132 -1.41 -5.43 -18.47
CA LEU A 132 -0.45 -6.38 -17.90
C LEU A 132 0.06 -5.94 -16.52
N GLU A 133 0.34 -4.64 -16.35
CA GLU A 133 0.71 -4.08 -15.05
C GLU A 133 -0.45 -4.17 -14.03
N GLY A 134 -1.69 -3.97 -14.49
CA GLY A 134 -2.90 -4.13 -13.68
C GLY A 134 -3.09 -5.57 -13.19
N TRP A 135 -2.82 -6.56 -14.05
CA TRP A 135 -2.81 -7.98 -13.67
C TRP A 135 -1.70 -8.27 -12.66
N ALA A 136 -0.46 -7.85 -12.94
CA ALA A 136 0.66 -8.07 -12.03
C ALA A 136 0.38 -7.50 -10.63
N ARG A 137 -0.18 -6.29 -10.54
CA ARG A 137 -0.59 -5.67 -9.27
C ARG A 137 -1.70 -6.47 -8.57
N SER A 138 -2.72 -6.90 -9.30
CA SER A 138 -3.81 -7.72 -8.75
C SER A 138 -3.32 -9.05 -8.18
N ILE A 139 -2.35 -9.69 -8.85
CA ILE A 139 -1.74 -10.93 -8.37
C ILE A 139 -0.90 -10.67 -7.13
N VAL A 140 -0.02 -9.66 -7.15
CA VAL A 140 0.81 -9.32 -5.99
C VAL A 140 -0.05 -9.00 -4.78
N ALA A 141 -1.11 -8.19 -4.93
CA ALA A 141 -2.02 -7.85 -3.84
C ALA A 141 -2.74 -9.07 -3.21
N LYS A 142 -2.79 -10.22 -3.89
CA LYS A 142 -3.32 -11.47 -3.29
C LYS A 142 -2.30 -12.14 -2.36
N PHE A 143 -1.01 -12.06 -2.66
CA PHE A 143 0.05 -12.73 -1.91
C PHE A 143 0.69 -11.83 -0.86
N ASP A 144 0.83 -10.55 -1.20
CA ASP A 144 1.31 -9.48 -0.34
C ASP A 144 0.30 -8.32 -0.41
N PRO A 145 -0.80 -8.39 0.37
CA PRO A 145 -1.80 -7.34 0.36
C PRO A 145 -1.19 -6.03 0.86
N PRO A 146 -1.47 -4.89 0.18
CA PRO A 146 -0.94 -3.60 0.61
C PRO A 146 -1.39 -3.29 2.03
N ARG A 147 -0.48 -2.71 2.82
CA ARG A 147 -0.83 -2.20 4.13
C ARG A 147 -1.55 -0.88 3.98
N THR A 148 -2.65 -0.73 4.69
CA THR A 148 -3.39 0.53 4.76
C THR A 148 -3.03 1.27 6.03
N LEU A 149 -2.60 2.53 5.89
CA LEU A 149 -2.49 3.48 6.99
C LEU A 149 -3.56 4.55 6.84
N GLU A 150 -4.31 4.78 7.90
CA GLU A 150 -5.23 5.89 7.97
C GLU A 150 -4.44 7.19 8.22
N LEU A 151 -4.60 8.19 7.35
CA LEU A 151 -3.81 9.41 7.44
C LEU A 151 -4.39 10.35 8.49
N THR A 152 -3.60 10.61 9.54
CA THR A 152 -3.96 11.49 10.65
C THR A 152 -3.05 12.70 10.71
N ILE A 153 -3.63 13.82 11.13
CA ILE A 153 -2.92 15.01 11.60
C ILE A 153 -2.61 14.85 13.09
N ALA A 154 -1.36 15.10 13.46
CA ALA A 154 -0.97 15.18 14.86
C ALA A 154 -1.37 16.56 15.39
N LEU A 155 -2.32 16.60 16.32
CA LEU A 155 -2.52 17.84 17.08
C LEU A 155 -1.37 18.00 18.06
N ARG A 156 -0.60 19.09 17.91
CA ARG A 156 0.35 19.49 18.94
C ARG A 156 -0.50 19.91 20.13
N GLU A 157 -0.41 19.15 21.21
CA GLU A 157 -0.94 19.64 22.48
C GLU A 157 -0.31 21.01 22.73
N PRO A 158 -1.12 22.03 23.08
CA PRO A 158 -0.56 23.35 23.39
C PRO A 158 0.58 23.13 24.37
N ASP A 159 1.72 23.75 24.06
CA ASP A 159 2.96 23.54 24.79
C ASP A 159 2.78 23.98 26.24
N THR A 160 2.26 23.08 27.08
CA THR A 160 2.07 23.30 28.51
C THR A 160 3.41 23.26 29.25
N THR A 161 4.53 23.45 28.55
CA THR A 161 5.85 23.67 29.14
C THR A 161 5.96 24.97 29.94
N VAL A 162 4.87 25.72 30.14
CA VAL A 162 4.75 26.67 31.26
C VAL A 162 3.54 26.42 32.17
N VAL A 163 3.09 25.17 32.32
CA VAL A 163 2.83 24.72 33.69
C VAL A 163 4.18 24.29 34.23
N ARG A 164 5.00 25.28 34.63
CA ARG A 164 6.00 25.06 35.66
C ARG A 164 5.33 24.18 36.70
N LYS A 165 5.95 23.05 37.03
CA LYS A 165 5.58 22.14 38.12
C LYS A 165 5.21 22.92 39.40
N TYR A 166 4.01 23.47 39.48
CA TYR A 166 3.28 23.68 40.72
C TYR A 166 2.60 22.34 41.05
N GLY A 167 3.39 21.26 41.04
CA GLY A 167 3.10 20.21 42.00
C GLY A 167 3.36 20.87 43.33
N GLU A 168 2.30 21.11 44.10
CA GLU A 168 2.41 21.56 45.47
C GLU A 168 3.43 20.65 46.15
N VAL A 169 4.53 21.23 46.63
CA VAL A 169 5.53 20.48 47.37
C VAL A 169 4.93 20.30 48.76
N VAL A 170 4.31 19.16 48.96
CA VAL A 170 3.75 18.79 50.27
C VAL A 170 4.85 18.05 51.01
N LYS A 171 5.07 18.38 52.27
CA LYS A 171 5.98 17.60 53.12
C LYS A 171 5.29 16.27 53.49
N ASP A 172 6.02 15.17 53.42
CA ASP A 172 5.57 13.92 54.03
C ASP A 172 5.57 14.03 55.57
N ASP A 173 5.10 12.98 56.24
CA ASP A 173 5.04 12.93 57.71
C ASP A 173 6.43 13.03 58.38
N ALA A 174 7.51 12.82 57.63
CA ALA A 174 8.89 12.98 58.07
C ALA A 174 9.49 14.36 57.71
N GLY A 175 8.71 15.26 57.09
CA GLY A 175 9.12 16.61 56.72
C GLY A 175 9.84 16.72 55.37
N ASN A 176 9.96 15.64 54.60
CA ASN A 176 10.64 15.65 53.31
C ASN A 176 9.71 16.18 52.21
N PRO A 177 10.21 16.99 51.26
CA PRO A 177 9.41 17.50 50.17
C PRO A 177 9.04 16.39 49.17
N VAL A 178 7.75 16.07 49.06
CA VAL A 178 7.22 15.12 48.08
C VAL A 178 6.37 15.87 47.05
N ARG A 179 6.64 15.63 45.76
CA ARG A 179 5.80 16.15 44.67
C ARG A 179 4.58 15.26 44.50
N LYS A 180 3.40 15.77 44.84
CA LYS A 180 2.14 15.11 44.46
C LYS A 180 1.95 15.24 42.95
N VAL A 181 2.05 14.12 42.24
CA VAL A 181 1.61 14.02 40.84
C VAL A 181 0.09 14.00 40.87
N LYS A 182 -0.57 14.93 40.18
CA LYS A 182 -2.02 14.84 39.98
C LYS A 182 -2.29 13.58 39.15
N LEU A 183 -2.85 12.58 39.82
CA LEU A 183 -3.40 11.38 39.18
C LEU A 183 -4.80 11.72 38.67
N ASP A 184 -5.20 11.08 37.58
CA ASP A 184 -6.58 11.13 37.11
C ASP A 184 -7.53 10.64 38.22
N PRO A 185 -8.60 11.38 38.56
CA PRO A 185 -9.47 11.06 39.69
C PRO A 185 -10.26 9.75 39.51
N ILE A 186 -10.42 9.27 38.27
CA ILE A 186 -11.15 8.04 37.95
C ILE A 186 -10.19 6.86 37.85
N THR A 187 -9.11 7.00 37.08
CA THR A 187 -8.22 5.87 36.79
C THR A 187 -7.05 5.74 37.77
N LYS A 188 -6.79 6.78 38.58
CA LYS A 188 -5.61 6.91 39.46
C LYS A 188 -4.27 6.69 38.74
N LYS A 189 -4.25 6.74 37.41
CA LYS A 189 -3.03 6.72 36.60
C LYS A 189 -2.55 8.17 36.40
N PRO A 190 -1.24 8.39 36.20
CA PRO A 190 -0.77 9.69 35.72
C PRO A 190 -1.49 9.98 34.42
N LEU A 191 -1.98 11.22 34.25
CA LEU A 191 -2.58 11.68 32.99
C LEU A 191 -1.51 11.56 31.90
N THR A 192 -1.51 10.43 31.21
CA THR A 192 -0.71 10.23 30.00
C THR A 192 -1.30 11.13 28.94
N ARG A 193 -0.47 12.01 28.38
CA ARG A 193 -0.79 12.83 27.22
C ARG A 193 -1.20 11.91 26.08
N ILE A 194 -2.49 11.83 25.79
CA ILE A 194 -2.99 11.09 24.63
C ILE A 194 -2.97 12.09 23.49
N ALA A 195 -1.95 12.01 22.63
CA ALA A 195 -1.94 12.74 21.37
C ALA A 195 -3.26 12.45 20.64
N ARG A 196 -4.08 13.47 20.42
CA ARG A 196 -5.30 13.33 19.63
C ARG A 196 -4.90 13.33 18.17
N HIS A 197 -4.95 12.17 17.55
CA HIS A 197 -4.86 12.03 16.11
C HIS A 197 -6.21 12.44 15.51
N LEU A 198 -6.24 13.53 14.74
CA LEU A 198 -7.42 13.91 13.96
C LEU A 198 -7.28 13.39 12.53
N PRO A 199 -8.37 12.99 11.86
CA PRO A 199 -8.33 12.65 10.45
C PRO A 199 -7.91 13.84 9.59
N ALA A 200 -6.99 13.63 8.65
CA ALA A 200 -6.62 14.64 7.66
C ALA A 200 -7.78 14.91 6.68
N ALA A 201 -7.94 16.17 6.24
CA ALA A 201 -8.97 16.52 5.27
C ALA A 201 -8.46 16.30 3.84
N CYS A 202 -9.30 15.73 2.98
CA CYS A 202 -9.00 15.57 1.57
C CYS A 202 -8.79 16.94 0.89
N PRO A 203 -7.70 17.17 0.13
CA PRO A 203 -7.50 18.45 -0.56
C PRO A 203 -8.50 18.69 -1.71
N GLU A 204 -9.15 17.65 -2.22
CA GLU A 204 -10.11 17.75 -3.35
C GLU A 204 -11.55 17.99 -2.88
N CYS A 205 -11.93 17.44 -1.72
CA CYS A 205 -13.33 17.46 -1.26
C CYS A 205 -13.53 17.82 0.22
N GLU A 206 -12.44 18.14 0.93
CA GLU A 206 -12.41 18.53 2.35
C GLU A 206 -12.94 17.49 3.36
N ALA A 207 -13.39 16.34 2.88
CA ALA A 207 -13.86 15.26 3.74
C ALA A 207 -12.73 14.74 4.62
N THR A 208 -13.00 14.63 5.92
CA THR A 208 -12.13 13.95 6.90
C THR A 208 -12.61 12.53 7.18
N ILE A 209 -13.90 12.27 6.97
CA ILE A 209 -14.56 10.97 7.15
C ILE A 209 -15.24 10.57 5.84
N ALA A 210 -15.10 9.30 5.47
CA ALA A 210 -15.85 8.67 4.40
C ALA A 210 -16.91 7.73 4.98
N HIS A 211 -18.08 7.70 4.33
CA HIS A 211 -19.20 6.85 4.69
C HIS A 211 -19.29 5.66 3.73
N ASN A 212 -19.30 4.44 4.26
CA ASN A 212 -19.61 3.26 3.44
C ASN A 212 -21.13 3.16 3.26
N PRO A 213 -21.68 3.32 2.05
CA PRO A 213 -23.13 3.31 1.85
C PRO A 213 -23.77 1.92 2.09
N LYS A 214 -22.98 0.84 2.04
CA LYS A 214 -23.48 -0.53 2.23
C LYS A 214 -23.56 -0.92 3.70
N THR A 215 -22.58 -0.52 4.51
CA THR A 215 -22.49 -0.92 5.91
C THR A 215 -22.93 0.19 6.88
N GLY A 216 -22.91 1.45 6.44
CA GLY A 216 -23.13 2.62 7.30
C GLY A 216 -21.92 3.05 8.12
N ASP A 217 -20.79 2.34 7.99
CA ASP A 217 -19.58 2.61 8.77
C ASP A 217 -18.93 3.93 8.37
N GLN A 218 -18.34 4.59 9.37
CA GLN A 218 -17.50 5.78 9.21
C GLN A 218 -16.03 5.36 9.28
N THR A 219 -15.25 5.78 8.29
CA THR A 219 -13.78 5.57 8.25
C THR A 219 -13.09 6.86 7.86
N PHE A 220 -11.77 6.96 8.02
CA PHE A 220 -11.07 8.17 7.57
C PHE A 220 -11.16 8.32 6.04
N ALA A 221 -11.35 9.55 5.59
CA ALA A 221 -11.48 9.84 4.18
C ALA A 221 -10.18 9.53 3.43
N LEU A 222 -9.03 9.88 4.00
CA LEU A 222 -7.72 9.66 3.39
C LEU A 222 -7.04 8.39 3.94
N ILE A 223 -6.63 7.52 3.03
CA ILE A 223 -5.80 6.35 3.32
C ILE A 223 -4.53 6.36 2.48
N LEU A 224 -3.47 5.75 3.01
CA LEU A 224 -2.23 5.47 2.31
C LEU A 224 -2.06 3.95 2.21
N GLU A 225 -1.88 3.46 0.99
CA GLU A 225 -1.55 2.08 0.67
C GLU A 225 -0.07 2.00 0.27
N TYR A 226 0.66 1.05 0.85
CA TYR A 226 2.07 0.81 0.56
C TYR A 226 2.44 -0.65 0.79
N HIS A 227 3.58 -1.05 0.22
CA HIS A 227 4.17 -2.37 0.35
C HIS A 227 5.51 -2.28 1.09
N ASP A 228 5.69 -3.11 2.12
CA ASP A 228 6.94 -3.15 2.91
C ASP A 228 8.11 -3.75 2.11
N ASP A 229 7.82 -4.60 1.13
CA ASP A 229 8.78 -5.36 0.34
C ASP A 229 9.18 -4.67 -0.98
N ALA A 230 8.56 -3.53 -1.28
CA ALA A 230 8.89 -2.73 -2.46
C ALA A 230 10.32 -2.17 -2.36
N LEU A 231 11.07 -2.27 -3.47
CA LEU A 231 12.44 -1.73 -3.58
C LEU A 231 12.49 -0.23 -3.25
N ASP A 232 11.42 0.48 -3.59
CA ASP A 232 11.16 1.87 -3.20
C ASP A 232 9.70 2.00 -2.75
N THR A 233 9.46 1.75 -1.45
CA THR A 233 8.15 1.87 -0.79
C THR A 233 7.43 3.18 -1.12
N VAL A 234 8.17 4.27 -1.31
CA VAL A 234 7.58 5.58 -1.59
C VAL A 234 7.18 5.69 -3.06
N ALA A 235 7.98 5.14 -3.98
CA ALA A 235 7.65 5.12 -5.40
C ALA A 235 6.38 4.30 -5.71
N ASP A 236 6.15 3.23 -4.96
CA ASP A 236 5.00 2.33 -5.14
C ASP A 236 3.79 2.67 -4.24
N ALA A 237 3.92 3.65 -3.35
CA ALA A 237 2.83 4.09 -2.49
C ALA A 237 1.71 4.78 -3.29
N ALA A 238 0.47 4.59 -2.84
CA ALA A 238 -0.69 5.29 -3.34
C ALA A 238 -1.55 5.81 -2.19
N ALA A 239 -1.99 7.07 -2.27
CA ALA A 239 -3.01 7.58 -1.36
C ALA A 239 -4.36 7.69 -2.07
N ILE A 240 -5.45 7.46 -1.35
CA ILE A 240 -6.81 7.42 -1.88
C ILE A 240 -7.73 8.18 -0.93
N CYS A 241 -8.58 9.05 -1.49
CA CYS A 241 -9.73 9.59 -0.79
C CYS A 241 -10.95 8.68 -1.00
N ARG A 242 -11.41 8.01 0.05
CA ARG A 242 -12.61 7.16 0.02
C ARG A 242 -13.92 7.93 -0.20
N SER A 243 -13.92 9.26 0.02
CA SER A 243 -15.13 10.08 -0.15
C SER A 243 -15.34 10.57 -1.58
N CYS A 244 -14.27 10.95 -2.28
CA CYS A 244 -14.34 11.53 -3.64
C CYS A 244 -13.53 10.76 -4.69
N GLU A 245 -12.95 9.62 -4.30
CA GLU A 245 -12.16 8.72 -5.15
C GLU A 245 -10.91 9.34 -5.78
N ALA A 246 -10.46 10.49 -5.27
CA ALA A 246 -9.20 11.10 -5.69
C ALA A 246 -8.03 10.17 -5.34
N THR A 247 -7.06 10.06 -6.26
CA THR A 247 -5.90 9.17 -6.12
C THR A 247 -4.57 9.90 -6.35
N TRP A 248 -3.61 9.63 -5.47
CA TRP A 248 -2.24 10.13 -5.56
C TRP A 248 -1.29 8.95 -5.67
N VAL A 249 -0.96 8.57 -6.90
CA VAL A 249 -0.10 7.41 -7.17
C VAL A 249 1.34 7.86 -7.33
N GLY A 250 2.24 7.17 -6.62
CA GLY A 250 3.68 7.30 -6.71
C GLY A 250 4.28 8.39 -5.85
N GLY A 251 5.57 8.27 -5.59
CA GLY A 251 6.28 9.02 -4.56
C GLY A 251 6.18 10.55 -4.66
N VAL A 252 6.14 11.11 -5.87
CA VAL A 252 6.01 12.57 -6.04
C VAL A 252 4.63 13.07 -5.62
N ARG A 253 3.55 12.37 -6.03
CA ARG A 253 2.18 12.78 -5.72
C ARG A 253 1.83 12.53 -4.26
N VAL A 254 2.29 11.40 -3.71
CA VAL A 254 2.14 11.09 -2.28
C VAL A 254 2.87 12.13 -1.41
N ARG A 255 4.09 12.54 -1.78
CA ARG A 255 4.80 13.62 -1.08
C ARG A 255 4.09 14.96 -1.18
N ALA A 256 3.52 15.29 -2.34
CA ALA A 256 2.73 16.51 -2.50
C ALA A 256 1.49 16.51 -1.58
N LEU A 257 0.80 15.37 -1.47
CA LEU A 257 -0.29 15.19 -0.52
C LEU A 257 0.19 15.35 0.93
N ALA A 258 1.32 14.73 1.29
CA ALA A 258 1.89 14.83 2.64
C ALA A 258 2.18 16.29 3.01
N LEU A 259 2.81 17.06 2.11
CA LEU A 259 3.06 18.50 2.31
C LEU A 259 1.76 19.29 2.52
N HIS A 260 0.68 18.92 1.83
CA HIS A 260 -0.63 19.57 2.03
C HIS A 260 -1.18 19.27 3.44
N ILE A 261 -1.11 18.01 3.88
CA ILE A 261 -1.56 17.58 5.21
C ILE A 261 -0.73 18.27 6.31
N GLU A 262 0.59 18.38 6.13
CA GLU A 262 1.47 19.13 7.03
C GLU A 262 1.09 20.62 7.11
N GLY A 263 0.63 21.20 6.00
CA GLY A 263 0.06 22.54 5.96
C GLY A 263 -1.22 22.66 6.81
N GLN A 264 -2.14 21.69 6.71
CA GLN A 264 -3.34 21.62 7.55
C GLN A 264 -2.98 21.50 9.03
N GLU A 265 -1.99 20.66 9.36
CA GLU A 265 -1.47 20.50 10.73
C GLU A 265 -0.93 21.83 11.26
N THR A 266 -0.15 22.54 10.45
CA THR A 266 0.41 23.85 10.82
C THR A 266 -0.70 24.86 11.12
N LEU A 267 -1.76 24.89 10.30
CA LEU A 267 -2.91 25.78 10.52
C LEU A 267 -3.66 25.43 11.81
N LEU A 268 -3.93 24.14 12.06
CA LEU A 268 -4.62 23.67 13.26
C LEU A 268 -3.82 23.93 14.55
N ASN A 269 -2.50 23.89 14.46
CA ASN A 269 -1.60 24.12 15.58
C ASN A 269 -1.23 25.61 15.77
N THR A 270 -1.62 26.50 14.85
CA THR A 270 -1.35 27.94 14.98
C THR A 270 -2.25 28.54 16.07
N PRO A 271 -1.70 29.26 17.07
CA PRO A 271 -2.51 29.92 18.09
C PRO A 271 -3.50 30.89 17.45
N LYS A 272 -4.74 30.91 17.96
CA LYS A 272 -5.80 31.79 17.45
C LYS A 272 -5.37 33.26 17.38
N GLU A 273 -4.59 33.73 18.35
CA GLU A 273 -4.05 35.10 18.41
C GLU A 273 -3.15 35.44 17.20
N ALA A 274 -2.37 34.47 16.72
CA ALA A 274 -1.51 34.66 15.55
C ALA A 274 -2.32 34.70 14.24
N LEU A 275 -3.41 33.94 14.17
CA LEU A 275 -4.36 33.99 13.04
C LEU A 275 -5.09 35.34 12.99
N ASP A 276 -5.56 35.84 14.13
CA ASP A 276 -6.28 37.12 14.21
C ASP A 276 -5.37 38.31 13.85
N MET A 277 -4.07 38.24 14.17
CA MET A 277 -3.08 39.26 13.77
C MET A 277 -2.74 39.26 12.28
N ALA A 278 -2.84 38.13 11.58
CA ALA A 278 -2.50 38.03 10.15
C ALA A 278 -3.60 38.57 9.22
N LEU A 279 -4.80 38.85 9.75
CA LEU A 279 -5.96 39.34 9.00
C LEU A 279 -6.17 40.87 9.11
N ILE A 280 -5.25 41.58 9.75
CA ILE A 280 -5.23 43.06 9.92
C ILE A 280 -4.22 43.67 8.95
#